data_AF-V4AQV9-F1
#
_entry.id   AF-V4AQV9-F1
#
_cell.length_a   1.000
_cell.length_b   1.000
_cell.length_c   1.000
_cell.angle_alpha   90.00
_cell.angle_beta   90.00
_cell.angle_gamma   90.00
#
_symmetry.space_group_name_H-M   'P 1'
#
loop_
_entity.id
_entity.type
_entity.pdbx_description
1 polymer ?
#
loop_
_entity_poly.entity_id
_entity_poly.type
_entity_poly.pdbx_seq_one_letter_code
_entity_poly.pdbx_strand_id
1 'polypeptide(L)'
;MMFLVSLMLGLVCVEGMRELLIDGSCTFEGKTYNNNEVIDTNPCRPLQCINGQVPILIIDCVSAPCVDYEVRSGDCCATCPNGPNCRLPDGTLLPGDETRTLDDGRNCFCLRSYSFGIGPRNPDALCINRPAPRE
;
A
#
# COMPACT_ATOMS: atom_id res chain seq x y z
N MET A 1 -57.67 63.60 5.95
CA MET A 1 -57.40 62.48 5.03
C MET A 1 -56.53 63.03 3.91
N MET A 2 -55.21 63.23 4.05
CA MET A 2 -54.11 62.30 4.40
C MET A 2 -54.05 61.09 3.47
N PHE A 3 -53.12 61.11 2.51
CA PHE A 3 -52.26 59.97 2.16
C PHE A 3 -50.98 60.50 1.50
N LEU A 4 -49.93 60.65 2.31
CA LEU A 4 -48.53 60.74 1.88
C LEU A 4 -48.04 59.32 1.64
N VAL A 5 -47.59 59.02 0.42
CA VAL A 5 -47.02 57.72 0.05
C VAL A 5 -45.61 57.64 0.65
N SER A 6 -45.49 56.89 1.74
CA SER A 6 -44.24 56.67 2.45
C SER A 6 -43.41 55.60 1.76
N LEU A 7 -42.19 55.97 1.38
CA LEU A 7 -41.19 55.14 0.73
C LEU A 7 -40.58 54.18 1.77
N MET A 8 -41.14 52.98 1.91
CA MET A 8 -40.51 51.92 2.68
C MET A 8 -39.57 51.13 1.77
N LEU A 9 -38.27 51.48 1.78
CA LEU A 9 -37.22 50.57 1.38
C LEU A 9 -37.27 49.38 2.34
N GLY A 10 -37.89 48.28 1.89
CA GLY A 10 -37.76 46.99 2.53
C GLY A 10 -36.30 46.57 2.50
N LEU A 11 -35.66 46.55 3.67
CA LEU A 11 -34.46 45.74 3.89
C LEU A 11 -34.84 44.30 3.59
N VAL A 12 -34.48 43.84 2.40
CA VAL A 12 -34.40 42.41 2.13
C VAL A 12 -33.22 41.92 2.96
N CYS A 13 -33.50 41.40 4.15
CA CYS A 13 -32.55 40.51 4.80
C CYS A 13 -32.42 39.29 3.89
N VAL A 14 -31.42 39.30 3.02
CA VAL A 14 -30.88 38.08 2.43
C VAL A 14 -30.21 37.37 3.59
N GLU A 15 -31.00 36.62 4.38
CA GLU A 15 -30.47 35.61 5.28
C GLU A 15 -29.60 34.71 4.42
N GLY A 16 -28.32 34.70 4.80
CA GLY A 16 -27.22 34.41 3.92
C GLY A 16 -27.51 33.29 2.95
N MET A 17 -27.04 33.48 1.73
CA MET A 17 -26.52 32.34 0.98
C MET A 17 -25.62 31.59 1.98
N ARG A 18 -26.17 30.54 2.61
CA ARG A 18 -25.41 29.32 2.80
C ARG A 18 -24.98 29.04 1.38
N GLU A 19 -23.79 29.54 1.04
CA GLU A 19 -22.95 28.98 0.01
C GLU A 19 -23.25 27.50 0.09
N LEU A 20 -23.92 26.99 -0.94
CA LEU A 20 -23.89 25.57 -1.23
C LEU A 20 -22.42 25.31 -1.50
N LEU A 21 -21.66 25.19 -0.42
CA LEU A 21 -20.31 24.74 -0.33
C LEU A 21 -20.40 23.28 -0.75
N ILE A 22 -20.52 23.10 -2.07
CA ILE A 22 -19.93 21.99 -2.77
C ILE A 22 -18.45 22.37 -2.91
N ASP A 23 -17.80 22.73 -1.80
CA ASP A 23 -16.37 22.94 -1.72
C ASP A 23 -15.62 21.60 -1.80
N GLY A 24 -16.36 20.48 -1.81
CA GLY A 24 -15.83 19.13 -1.91
C GLY A 24 -15.18 18.67 -0.61
N SER A 25 -15.55 19.31 0.51
CA SER A 25 -15.10 18.96 1.85
C SER A 25 -15.62 17.60 2.30
N CYS A 26 -14.80 16.85 3.03
CA CYS A 26 -15.13 15.49 3.50
C CYS A 26 -15.27 15.48 5.01
N THR A 27 -16.14 14.62 5.54
CA THR A 27 -16.18 14.32 6.98
C THR A 27 -15.70 12.90 7.23
N PHE A 28 -14.64 12.74 8.01
CA PHE A 28 -14.06 11.43 8.35
C PHE A 28 -13.70 11.40 9.85
N GLU A 29 -14.12 10.35 10.55
CA GLU A 29 -13.97 10.20 12.01
C GLU A 29 -14.41 11.44 12.82
N GLY A 30 -15.46 12.13 12.37
CA GLY A 30 -16.00 13.33 13.02
C GLY A 30 -15.21 14.63 12.79
N LYS A 31 -14.15 14.60 11.97
CA LYS A 31 -13.41 15.79 11.54
C LYS A 31 -13.75 16.15 10.09
N THR A 32 -13.76 17.45 9.79
CA THR A 32 -13.97 17.97 8.45
C THR A 32 -12.62 18.29 7.81
N TYR A 33 -12.44 17.84 6.58
CA TYR A 33 -11.24 17.99 5.77
C TYR A 33 -11.58 18.74 4.49
N ASN A 34 -10.68 19.60 4.03
CA ASN A 34 -10.84 20.30 2.76
C ASN A 34 -10.64 19.34 1.59
N ASN A 35 -11.19 19.68 0.42
CA ASN A 35 -10.93 18.90 -0.78
C ASN A 35 -9.42 18.80 -1.07
N ASN A 36 -8.94 17.61 -1.39
CA ASN A 36 -7.54 17.22 -1.58
C ASN A 36 -6.67 17.20 -0.31
N GLU A 37 -7.22 17.44 0.88
CA GLU A 37 -6.47 17.34 2.13
C GLU A 37 -6.09 15.87 2.43
N VAL A 38 -4.82 15.65 2.76
CA VAL A 38 -4.30 14.33 3.16
C VAL A 38 -4.67 14.08 4.62
N ILE A 39 -5.38 12.98 4.85
CA ILE A 39 -5.93 12.59 6.15
C ILE A 39 -4.97 11.64 6.87
N ASP A 40 -4.40 10.69 6.12
CA ASP A 40 -3.47 9.68 6.63
C ASP A 40 -2.36 9.45 5.60
N THR A 41 -1.11 9.54 6.05
CA THR A 41 0.10 9.33 5.24
C THR A 41 0.58 7.89 5.29
N ASN A 42 -0.16 6.97 5.92
CA ASN A 42 0.17 5.55 5.91
C ASN A 42 0.27 5.06 4.45
N PRO A 43 1.43 4.54 4.01
CA PRO A 43 1.62 4.18 2.62
C PRO A 43 0.77 2.97 2.20
N CYS A 44 0.33 2.12 3.13
CA CYS A 44 -0.55 0.98 2.85
C CYS A 44 -2.04 1.33 2.84
N ARG A 45 -2.39 2.48 3.40
CA ARG A 45 -3.76 2.98 3.47
C ARG A 45 -3.76 4.50 3.37
N PRO A 46 -3.36 5.06 2.21
CA PRO A 46 -3.39 6.50 2.03
C PRO A 46 -4.83 6.98 2.08
N LEU A 47 -5.11 7.97 2.93
CA LEU A 47 -6.44 8.57 3.02
C LEU A 47 -6.35 10.04 2.60
N GLN A 48 -7.21 10.42 1.68
CA GLN A 48 -7.31 11.78 1.17
C GLN A 48 -8.78 12.12 0.97
N CYS A 49 -9.15 13.36 1.26
CA CYS A 49 -10.44 13.89 0.88
C CYS A 49 -10.46 14.16 -0.63
N ILE A 50 -11.36 13.50 -1.36
CA ILE A 50 -11.53 13.67 -2.80
C ILE A 50 -13.01 13.93 -3.07
N ASN A 51 -13.33 15.18 -3.40
CA ASN A 51 -14.66 15.63 -3.83
C ASN A 51 -15.80 15.17 -2.90
N GLY A 52 -15.62 15.38 -1.59
CA GLY A 52 -16.60 15.03 -0.58
C GLY A 52 -16.58 13.58 -0.10
N GLN A 53 -15.64 12.77 -0.59
CA GLN A 53 -15.48 11.37 -0.19
C GLN A 53 -14.06 11.10 0.35
N VAL A 54 -13.97 10.15 1.27
CA VAL A 54 -12.69 9.59 1.72
C VAL A 54 -12.62 8.14 1.26
N PRO A 55 -12.10 7.87 0.04
CA PRO A 55 -11.98 6.50 -0.44
C PRO A 55 -10.96 5.75 0.43
N ILE A 56 -11.37 4.60 0.96
CA ILE A 56 -10.49 3.71 1.71
C ILE A 56 -9.89 2.73 0.71
N LEU A 57 -8.65 2.98 0.32
CA LEU A 57 -7.85 2.06 -0.47
C LEU A 57 -6.94 1.26 0.46
N ILE A 58 -6.97 -0.06 0.33
CA ILE A 58 -6.05 -0.95 1.04
C ILE A 58 -5.11 -1.54 0.00
N ILE A 59 -3.83 -1.26 0.15
CA ILE A 59 -2.79 -1.84 -0.71
C ILE A 59 -2.42 -3.20 -0.12
N ASP A 60 -2.60 -4.24 -0.92
CA ASP A 60 -2.10 -5.58 -0.59
C ASP A 60 -0.78 -5.83 -1.34
N CYS A 61 0.16 -6.47 -0.65
CA CYS A 61 1.50 -6.71 -1.15
C CYS A 61 1.66 -8.17 -1.58
N VAL A 62 2.36 -8.36 -2.70
CA VAL A 62 2.91 -9.68 -3.03
C VAL A 62 4.03 -9.98 -2.04
N SER A 63 4.05 -11.19 -1.48
CA SER A 63 5.14 -11.62 -0.61
C SER A 63 6.49 -11.47 -1.31
N ALA A 64 7.45 -10.85 -0.63
CA ALA A 64 8.79 -10.67 -1.18
C ALA A 64 9.45 -12.04 -1.48
N PRO A 65 9.95 -12.27 -2.71
CA PRO A 65 10.55 -13.54 -3.11
C PRO A 65 12.03 -13.66 -2.70
N CYS A 66 12.40 -13.13 -1.54
CA CYS A 66 13.77 -13.10 -1.03
C CYS A 66 13.80 -13.18 0.50
N VAL A 67 14.92 -13.66 1.05
CA VAL A 67 15.12 -13.75 2.50
C VAL A 67 15.50 -12.39 3.10
N ASP A 68 16.22 -11.58 2.32
CA ASP A 68 16.81 -10.28 2.68
C ASP A 68 15.89 -9.12 2.27
N TYR A 69 14.58 -9.33 2.32
CA TYR A 69 13.62 -8.30 1.99
C TYR A 69 13.69 -7.11 2.95
N GLU A 70 13.39 -5.92 2.44
CA GLU A 70 13.38 -4.69 3.23
C GLU A 70 12.09 -3.89 2.95
N VAL A 71 11.47 -3.39 4.02
CA VAL A 71 10.41 -2.37 3.93
C VAL A 71 11.06 -1.02 4.20
N ARG A 72 11.17 -0.18 3.17
CA ARG A 72 11.81 1.13 3.31
C ARG A 72 10.84 2.13 3.96
N SER A 73 11.40 3.14 4.62
CA SER A 73 10.59 4.20 5.21
C SER A 73 9.75 4.90 4.14
N GLY A 74 8.44 4.89 4.31
CA GLY A 74 7.49 5.47 3.35
C GLY A 74 6.95 4.50 2.31
N ASP A 75 7.47 3.28 2.23
CA ASP A 75 6.94 2.23 1.36
C ASP A 75 5.93 1.37 2.11
N CYS A 76 4.88 0.94 1.41
CA CYS A 76 3.96 -0.07 1.96
C CYS A 76 4.53 -1.48 1.87
N CYS A 77 5.12 -1.82 0.72
CA CYS A 77 5.52 -3.18 0.40
C CYS A 77 7.01 -3.39 0.55
N ALA A 78 7.36 -4.63 0.89
CA ALA A 78 8.75 -5.07 0.93
C ALA A 78 9.37 -5.13 -0.48
N THR A 79 10.68 -4.91 -0.54
CA THR A 79 11.49 -5.02 -1.75
C THR A 79 12.64 -5.99 -1.55
N CYS A 80 13.16 -6.55 -2.63
CA CYS A 80 14.33 -7.43 -2.61
C CYS A 80 15.56 -6.68 -3.13
N PRO A 81 16.45 -6.17 -2.27
CA PRO A 81 17.56 -5.31 -2.68
C PRO A 81 18.55 -6.03 -3.61
N ASN A 82 18.72 -7.33 -3.44
CA ASN A 82 19.61 -8.17 -4.24
C ASN A 82 18.85 -9.08 -5.24
N GLY A 83 17.56 -8.80 -5.47
CA GLY A 83 16.68 -9.66 -6.25
C GLY A 83 16.24 -10.93 -5.49
N PRO A 84 15.50 -11.84 -6.16
CA PRO A 84 15.00 -13.06 -5.53
C PRO A 84 16.13 -13.95 -5.03
N ASN A 85 16.00 -14.51 -3.82
CA ASN A 85 16.97 -15.44 -3.25
C ASN A 85 16.34 -16.36 -2.20
N CYS A 86 17.09 -17.38 -1.83
CA CYS A 86 16.75 -18.29 -0.74
C CYS A 86 17.97 -18.59 0.13
N ARG A 87 17.74 -19.06 1.35
CA ARG A 87 18.75 -19.43 2.33
C ARG A 87 19.15 -20.89 2.13
N LEU A 88 20.44 -21.12 1.97
CA LEU A 88 21.03 -22.44 1.96
C LEU A 88 21.14 -23.02 3.38
N PRO A 89 21.34 -24.33 3.55
CA PRO A 89 21.52 -24.96 4.85
C PRO A 89 22.68 -24.39 5.67
N ASP A 90 23.71 -23.85 5.02
CA ASP A 90 24.86 -23.19 5.65
C ASP A 90 24.58 -21.72 6.06
N GLY A 91 23.36 -21.23 5.79
CA GLY A 91 22.92 -19.88 6.07
C GLY A 91 23.22 -18.84 4.99
N THR A 92 23.99 -19.20 3.95
CA THR A 92 24.32 -18.29 2.83
C THR A 92 23.12 -18.09 1.90
N LEU A 93 23.16 -17.02 1.10
CA LEU A 93 22.11 -16.73 0.12
C LEU A 93 22.47 -17.36 -1.24
N LEU A 94 21.47 -17.99 -1.85
CA LEU A 94 21.49 -18.48 -3.22
C LEU A 94 20.57 -17.59 -4.06
N PRO A 95 21.07 -16.97 -5.14
CA PRO A 95 20.22 -16.26 -6.10
C PRO A 95 19.13 -17.15 -6.68
N GLY A 96 17.94 -16.59 -6.89
CA GLY A 96 16.72 -17.35 -7.20
C GLY A 96 16.68 -18.02 -8.58
N ASP A 97 17.67 -17.80 -9.42
CA ASP A 97 17.88 -18.41 -10.73
C ASP A 97 19.11 -19.34 -10.79
N GLU A 98 19.81 -19.52 -9.66
CA GLU A 98 20.99 -20.37 -9.56
C GLU A 98 20.70 -21.75 -8.97
N THR A 99 21.61 -22.69 -9.25
CA THR A 99 21.69 -23.99 -8.57
C THR A 99 23.10 -24.15 -8.01
N ARG A 100 23.22 -24.53 -6.74
CA ARG A 100 24.50 -24.75 -6.07
C ARG A 100 24.65 -26.20 -5.65
N THR A 101 25.78 -26.81 -6.00
CA THR A 101 26.17 -28.12 -5.47
C THR A 101 26.92 -27.93 -4.16
N LEU A 102 26.46 -28.57 -3.09
CA LEU A 102 27.13 -28.57 -1.79
C LEU A 102 28.25 -29.62 -1.73
N ASP A 103 29.11 -29.53 -0.72
CA ASP A 103 30.22 -30.47 -0.49
C ASP A 103 29.75 -31.92 -0.30
N ASP A 104 28.52 -32.12 0.16
CA ASP A 104 27.88 -33.44 0.31
C ASP A 104 27.27 -33.99 -1.00
N GLY A 105 27.43 -33.27 -2.12
CA GLY A 105 26.97 -33.67 -3.44
C GLY A 105 25.49 -33.35 -3.74
N ARG A 106 24.77 -32.70 -2.82
CA ARG A 106 23.40 -32.23 -3.08
C ARG A 106 23.37 -31.00 -3.98
N ASN A 107 22.40 -30.93 -4.87
CA ASN A 107 22.09 -29.73 -5.64
C ASN A 107 20.95 -28.97 -4.97
N CYS A 108 21.18 -27.70 -4.66
CA CYS A 108 20.22 -26.81 -4.04
C CYS A 108 19.72 -25.77 -5.04
N PHE A 109 18.43 -25.47 -5.01
CA PHE A 109 17.79 -24.43 -5.82
C PHE A 109 16.65 -23.77 -5.03
N CYS A 110 16.31 -22.54 -5.39
CA CYS A 110 15.20 -21.84 -4.75
C CYS A 110 13.85 -22.29 -5.30
N LEU A 111 12.89 -22.54 -4.42
CA LEU A 111 11.50 -22.75 -4.81
C LEU A 111 10.82 -21.39 -5.00
N ARG A 112 10.21 -21.17 -6.17
CA ARG A 112 9.42 -19.96 -6.41
C ARG A 112 7.95 -20.24 -6.12
N SER A 113 7.45 -19.72 -5.00
CA SER A 113 6.02 -19.69 -4.70
C SER A 113 5.56 -18.25 -4.50
N TYR A 114 4.59 -17.82 -5.29
CA TYR A 114 3.94 -16.52 -5.11
C TYR A 114 2.77 -16.65 -4.14
N SER A 115 2.68 -15.75 -3.17
CA SER A 115 1.58 -15.66 -2.22
C SER A 115 1.25 -14.19 -1.94
N PHE A 116 0.06 -13.95 -1.40
CA PHE A 116 -0.41 -12.63 -0.99
C PHE A 116 -0.27 -12.50 0.54
N GLY A 117 0.13 -11.32 1.00
CA GLY A 117 0.27 -10.98 2.42
C GLY A 117 1.54 -10.21 2.77
N ILE A 118 1.56 -9.67 3.98
CA ILE A 118 2.55 -8.68 4.45
C ILE A 118 3.94 -9.29 4.76
N GLY A 119 4.10 -10.62 4.73
CA GLY A 119 5.36 -11.31 5.04
C GLY A 119 5.84 -12.28 3.95
N PRO A 120 7.14 -12.60 3.88
CA PRO A 120 7.67 -13.58 2.95
C PRO A 120 7.17 -14.99 3.31
N ARG A 121 6.86 -15.82 2.30
CA ARG A 121 6.61 -17.25 2.50
C ARG A 121 7.70 -18.07 1.83
N ASN A 122 8.29 -18.97 2.61
CA ASN A 122 9.27 -20.00 2.23
C ASN A 122 10.49 -19.54 1.43
N PRO A 123 11.52 -19.01 2.09
CA PRO A 123 12.72 -18.55 1.43
C PRO A 123 13.91 -19.51 1.69
N ASP A 124 13.70 -20.80 2.00
CA ASP A 124 14.79 -21.78 2.14
C ASP A 124 15.00 -22.57 0.84
N ALA A 125 16.26 -22.91 0.55
CA ALA A 125 16.62 -23.68 -0.64
C ALA A 125 16.19 -25.16 -0.49
N LEU A 126 15.71 -25.75 -1.60
CA LEU A 126 15.48 -27.19 -1.67
C LEU A 126 16.75 -27.88 -2.18
N CYS A 127 17.33 -28.75 -1.36
CA CYS A 127 18.55 -29.50 -1.67
C CYS A 127 18.24 -30.99 -1.91
N ILE A 128 18.51 -31.47 -3.12
CA ILE A 128 18.28 -32.87 -3.52
C ILE A 128 19.58 -33.55 -3.93
N ASN A 129 19.70 -34.84 -3.64
CA ASN A 129 20.76 -35.68 -4.21
C ASN A 129 20.54 -35.75 -5.73
N ARG A 130 21.62 -35.68 -6.54
CA ARG A 130 21.49 -36.08 -7.95
C ARG A 130 20.93 -37.51 -7.99
N PRO A 131 19.87 -37.80 -8.76
CA PRO A 131 19.61 -39.18 -9.12
C PRO A 131 20.85 -39.69 -9.86
N ALA A 132 21.35 -40.86 -9.45
CA ALA A 132 22.42 -41.54 -10.18
C ALA A 132 22.04 -41.62 -11.68
N PRO A 133 22.99 -41.50 -12.62
CA PRO A 133 22.71 -41.84 -14.01
C PRO A 133 22.08 -43.24 -14.04
N ARG A 134 20.94 -43.40 -14.72
CA ARG A 134 20.46 -44.75 -15.00
C ARG A 134 21.47 -45.37 -15.97
N GLU A 135 22.13 -46.44 -15.53
CA GLU A 135 22.99 -47.29 -16.36
C GLU A 135 22.21 -47.92 -17.52
#